data_AF-A0A2H6G1C4-F1
#
_entry.id   AF-A0A2H6G1C4-F1
#
_cell.length_a   1.000
_cell.length_b   1.000
_cell.length_c   1.000
_cell.angle_alpha   90.00
_cell.angle_beta   90.00
_cell.angle_gamma   90.00
#
_symmetry.space_group_name_H-M   'P 1'
#
loop_
_entity.id
_entity.type
_entity.pdbx_description
1 polymer ?
#
loop_
_entity_poly.entity_id
_entity_poly.type
_entity_poly.pdbx_seq_one_letter_code
_entity_poly.pdbx_strand_id
1 'polypeptide(L)' 'MTEDLPKAVIMLTWLLSGIIIFGWLLMEYGVLSSFIFALVFYGLPVLVYKKVIKKKTSQ' A
#
# COMPACT_ATOMS: atom_id res chain seq x y z
N MET A 1 -20.92 12.67 2.81
CA MET A 1 -20.49 13.01 4.19
C MET A 1 -20.62 11.87 5.20
N THR A 2 -21.30 10.76 4.88
CA THR A 2 -21.22 9.48 5.63
C THR A 2 -20.46 8.38 4.86
N GLU A 3 -20.18 8.60 3.58
CA GLU A 3 -19.51 7.65 2.68
C GLU A 3 -17.97 7.60 2.85
N ASP A 4 -17.36 8.60 3.49
CA ASP A 4 -15.92 8.69 3.71
C ASP A 4 -15.44 7.80 4.87
N LEU A 5 -16.34 7.51 5.82
CA LEU A 5 -16.07 6.73 7.02
C LEU A 5 -15.71 5.26 6.72
N PRO A 6 -16.48 4.49 5.91
CA PRO A 6 -16.08 3.14 5.54
C PRO A 6 -14.78 3.10 4.75
N LYS A 7 -14.54 4.11 3.89
CA LYS A 7 -13.33 4.19 3.08
C LYS A 7 -12.08 4.44 3.93
N ALA A 8 -12.17 5.32 4.91
CA ALA A 8 -11.09 5.59 5.86
C ALA A 8 -10.74 4.34 6.67
N VAL A 9 -11.74 3.63 7.19
CA VAL A 9 -11.54 2.37 7.93
C VAL A 9 -10.82 1.34 7.06
N ILE A 10 -11.25 1.14 5.81
CA ILE A 10 -10.61 0.22 4.87
C ILE A 10 -9.14 0.60 4.64
N MET A 11 -8.85 1.88 4.41
CA MET A 11 -7.47 2.37 4.24
C MET A 11 -6.63 2.15 5.50
N LEU A 12 -7.19 2.42 6.67
CA LEU A 12 -6.50 2.29 7.95
C LEU A 12 -6.19 0.83 8.26
N THR A 13 -7.16 -0.06 8.06
CA THR A 13 -7.00 -1.51 8.24
C THR A 13 -5.99 -2.08 7.26
N TRP A 14 -6.01 -1.65 5.99
CA TRP A 14 -5.02 -2.03 4.99
C TRP A 14 -3.62 -1.60 5.42
N LEU A 15 -3.46 -0.34 5.83
CA LEU A 15 -2.18 0.21 6.25
C LEU A 15 -1.63 -0.53 7.47
N LEU A 16 -2.48 -0.74 8.48
CA LEU A 16 -2.12 -1.43 9.72
C LEU A 16 -1.69 -2.87 9.45
N SER A 17 -2.45 -3.60 8.64
CA SER A 17 -2.12 -4.98 8.25
C SER A 17 -0.76 -5.04 7.55
N GLY A 18 -0.51 -4.14 6.59
CA GLY A 18 0.77 -4.08 5.90
C GLY A 18 1.95 -3.78 6.82
N ILE A 19 1.79 -2.88 7.80
CA ILE A 19 2.86 -2.50 8.72
C ILE A 19 3.19 -3.66 9.66
N ILE A 20 2.17 -4.38 10.16
CA ILE A 20 2.35 -5.54 11.04
C ILE A 20 3.10 -6.65 10.29
N ILE A 21 2.66 -6.97 9.07
CA ILE A 21 3.30 -8.00 8.24
C ILE A 21 4.73 -7.59 7.89
N PHE A 22 4.96 -6.32 7.54
CA PHE A 22 6.29 -5.80 7.25
C PHE A 22 7.23 -5.89 8.46
N GLY A 23 6.76 -5.48 9.64
CA GLY A 23 7.53 -5.58 10.88
C GLY A 23 7.87 -7.03 11.23
N TRP A 24 6.92 -7.94 11.07
CA TRP A 24 7.16 -9.38 11.25
C TRP A 24 8.19 -9.93 10.25
N LEU A 25 8.06 -9.55 8.97
CA LEU A 25 9.03 -9.92 7.93
C LEU A 25 10.44 -9.42 8.23
N LEU A 26 10.57 -8.22 8.79
CA LEU A 26 11.85 -7.62 9.15
C LEU A 26 12.50 -8.30 10.37
N MET A 27 11.70 -8.86 11.27
CA MET A 27 12.19 -9.62 12.42
C MET A 27 12.63 -11.05 12.03
N GLU A 28 11.91 -11.71 11.13
CA GLU A 28 12.12 -13.14 10.84
C GLU A 28 12.94 -13.41 9.57
N TYR A 29 12.91 -12.49 8.59
CA TYR A 29 13.58 -12.65 7.30
C TYR A 29 14.68 -11.60 7.10
N GLY A 30 15.57 -11.86 6.14
CA GLY A 30 16.56 -10.88 5.71
C GLY A 30 15.91 -9.63 5.11
N VAL A 31 16.61 -8.49 5.24
CA VAL A 31 16.18 -7.15 4.79
C VAL A 31 15.66 -7.13 3.34
N LEU A 32 16.22 -7.96 2.48
CA LEU A 32 15.85 -8.05 1.07
C LEU A 32 14.39 -8.49 0.88
N SER A 33 13.92 -9.47 1.65
CA SER A 33 12.53 -9.98 1.58
C SER A 33 11.53 -8.92 2.04
N SER A 34 11.84 -8.21 3.12
CA SER A 34 11.02 -7.12 3.64
C SER A 34 10.95 -5.95 2.66
N PHE A 35 12.07 -5.63 2.00
CA PHE A 35 12.12 -4.58 1.00
C PHE A 35 11.26 -4.90 -0.23
N ILE A 36 11.31 -6.15 -0.72
CA ILE A 36 10.44 -6.61 -1.81
C ILE A 36 8.97 -6.52 -1.40
N PHE A 37 8.63 -6.96 -0.18
CA PHE A 37 7.27 -6.84 0.34
C PHE A 37 6.79 -5.39 0.36
N ALA A 38 7.58 -4.46 0.89
CA ALA A 38 7.22 -3.04 0.94
C ALA A 38 7.03 -2.44 -0.46
N LEU A 39 7.91 -2.80 -1.40
CA LEU A 39 7.85 -2.30 -2.78
C LEU A 39 6.62 -2.81 -3.52
N VAL A 40 6.21 -4.05 -3.29
CA VAL A 40 4.99 -4.63 -3.85
C VAL A 40 3.75 -4.08 -3.14
N PHE A 41 3.69 -4.15 -1.82
CA PHE A 41 2.48 -3.83 -1.06
C PHE A 41 2.15 -2.33 -1.05
N TYR A 42 3.17 -1.46 -0.96
CA TYR A 42 2.99 0.00 -0.95
C TYR A 42 3.34 0.64 -2.30
N GLY A 43 4.34 0.12 -3.02
CA GLY A 43 4.79 0.71 -4.28
C GLY A 43 3.87 0.43 -5.47
N LEU A 44 3.30 -0.78 -5.62
CA LEU A 44 2.37 -1.08 -6.72
C LEU A 44 1.13 -0.18 -6.72
N PRO A 45 0.40 0.02 -5.59
CA PRO A 45 -0.74 0.92 -5.56
C PRO A 45 -0.39 2.33 -6.05
N VAL A 46 0.77 2.84 -5.64
CA VAL A 46 1.28 4.16 -6.05
C VAL A 46 1.58 4.20 -7.55
N LEU A 47 2.23 3.17 -8.09
CA LEU A 47 2.54 3.07 -9.51
C LEU A 47 1.29 2.95 -10.37
N VAL A 48 0.32 2.13 -9.95
CA VAL A 48 -0.97 1.98 -10.63
C VAL A 48 -1.74 3.29 -10.59
N TYR A 49 -1.82 3.95 -9.43
CA TYR A 49 -2.45 5.26 -9.27
C TYR A 49 -1.82 6.29 -10.22
N LYS A 50 -0.48 6.39 -10.24
CA LYS A 50 0.25 7.28 -11.15
C LYS A 50 -0.03 6.94 -12.61
N LYS A 51 -0.01 5.67 -13.01
CA LYS A 51 -0.21 5.25 -14.40
C LYS A 51 -1.65 5.51 -14.87
N VAL A 52 -2.65 5.25 -14.03
CA VAL A 52 -4.07 5.43 -14.35
C VAL A 52 -4.46 6.91 -14.38
N ILE A 53 -3.96 7.72 -13.46
CA ILE A 53 -4.31 9.15 -13.39
C ILE A 53 -3.54 9.98 -14.41
N LYS A 54 -2.26 9.69 -14.63
CA LYS A 54 -1.48 10.37 -15.67
C LYS A 54 -2.07 10.13 -17.07
N LYS A 55 -2.74 8.99 -17.28
CA LYS A 55 -3.46 8.69 -18.53
C LYS A 55 -4.76 9.50 -18.70
N LYS A 56 -5.38 9.97 -17.61
CA LYS A 56 -6.60 10.80 -17.62
C LYS A 56 -6.32 12.30 -17.86
N THR A 57 -5.09 12.78 -17.68
CA THR A 57 -4.71 14.18 -17.89
C THR A 57 -4.14 14.46 -19.30
N SER A 58 -3.97 13.43 -20.14
CA SER A 58 -3.51 13.57 -21.53
C SER A 58 -4.54 13.15 -22.58
N GLN A 59 -5.82 13.06 -22.20
CA GLN A 59 -6.95 13.12 -23.13
C GLN A 59 -7.75 14.39 -22.86
#